data_AF-A0AA47M8R7-F1
#
_entry.id   AF-A0AA47M8R7-F1
#
_cell.length_a   1.000
_cell.length_b   1.000
_cell.length_c   1.000
_cell.angle_alpha   90.00
_cell.angle_beta   90.00
_cell.angle_gamma   90.00
#
_symmetry.space_group_name_H-M   'P 1'
#
loop_
_entity.id
_entity.type
_entity.pdbx_description
1 polymer ?
#
loop_
_entity_poly.entity_id
_entity_poly.type
_entity_poly.pdbx_seq_one_letter_code
_entity_poly.pdbx_strand_id
1 'polypeptide(L)'
;MENRAWLQATLRRSEVLGLEVLERASRRTVDWTNVKPTLRTVTTGREDGQHPLEKTHRSTHLRSTHLDQTFETVGAFMAQTTLQCMNFHRLDHCQFNEAERTHVSRFHTHQATGRTTPEPPTWKQDRTLPGEDFHIEVSPGSYTITAGMPHAHQQTQRVSLHAGDSITLTFDLSPFS
;
A
#
# COMPACT_ATOMS: atom_id res chain seq x y z
N MET A 1 -40.94 4.00 18.19
CA MET A 1 -41.07 2.53 18.00
C MET A 1 -40.19 2.01 16.85
N GLU A 2 -39.77 2.85 15.91
CA GLU A 2 -38.96 2.49 14.73
C GLU A 2 -37.55 1.96 15.00
N ASN A 3 -36.86 2.46 16.04
CA ASN A 3 -35.48 2.07 16.32
C ASN A 3 -35.35 0.55 16.61
N ARG A 4 -36.32 -0.03 17.33
CA ARG A 4 -36.33 -1.46 17.65
C ARG A 4 -36.62 -2.34 16.42
N ALA A 5 -37.51 -1.88 15.53
CA ALA A 5 -37.83 -2.58 14.30
C ALA A 5 -36.65 -2.56 13.32
N TRP A 6 -35.97 -1.42 13.20
CA TRP A 6 -34.76 -1.28 12.39
C TRP A 6 -33.61 -2.15 12.90
N LEU A 7 -33.37 -2.16 14.22
CA LEU A 7 -32.34 -3.01 14.82
C LEU A 7 -32.59 -4.49 14.54
N GLN A 8 -33.84 -4.96 14.70
CA GLN A 8 -34.19 -6.35 14.41
C GLN A 8 -34.08 -6.68 12.91
N ALA A 9 -34.45 -5.77 12.02
CA ALA A 9 -34.28 -5.95 10.59
C ALA A 9 -32.79 -6.05 10.19
N THR A 10 -31.93 -5.28 10.84
CA THR A 10 -30.47 -5.35 10.62
C THR A 10 -29.89 -6.66 11.17
N LEU A 11 -30.27 -7.07 12.38
CA LEU A 11 -29.81 -8.35 12.97
C LEU A 11 -30.20 -9.56 12.10
N ARG A 12 -31.45 -9.62 11.63
CA ARG A 12 -31.91 -10.70 10.74
C ARG A 12 -31.15 -10.72 9.41
N ARG A 13 -30.85 -9.55 8.84
CA ARG A 13 -30.04 -9.46 7.61
C ARG A 13 -28.62 -9.98 7.84
N SER A 14 -27.99 -9.60 8.95
CA SER A 14 -26.65 -10.06 9.30
C SER A 14 -26.61 -11.57 9.55
N GLU A 15 -27.64 -12.14 10.20
CA GLU A 15 -27.76 -13.59 10.42
C GLU A 15 -27.83 -14.37 9.11
N VAL A 16 -28.70 -13.96 8.18
CA VAL A 16 -28.86 -14.62 6.87
C VAL A 16 -27.56 -14.57 6.07
N LEU A 17 -26.91 -13.40 6.01
CA LEU A 17 -25.63 -13.24 5.31
C LEU A 17 -24.52 -14.07 5.97
N GLY A 18 -24.50 -14.13 7.31
CA GLY A 18 -23.54 -14.95 8.06
C GLY A 18 -23.68 -16.43 7.74
N LEU A 19 -24.90 -16.95 7.67
CA LEU A 19 -25.18 -18.33 7.28
C LEU A 19 -24.76 -18.62 5.83
N GLU A 20 -25.02 -17.69 4.91
CA GLU A 20 -24.62 -17.83 3.50
C GLU A 20 -23.09 -17.87 3.34
N VAL A 21 -22.36 -17.08 4.13
CA VAL A 21 -20.88 -17.12 4.17
C VAL A 21 -20.39 -18.46 4.71
N LEU A 22 -20.97 -18.95 5.80
CA LEU A 22 -20.61 -20.23 6.40
C LEU A 22 -20.89 -21.40 5.45
N GLU A 23 -22.03 -21.38 4.76
CA GLU A 23 -22.39 -22.39 3.76
C GLU A 23 -21.45 -22.35 2.55
N ARG A 24 -21.11 -21.14 2.08
CA ARG A 24 -20.14 -20.97 1.00
C ARG A 24 -18.74 -21.44 1.41
N ALA A 25 -18.37 -21.25 2.68
CA ALA A 25 -17.09 -21.72 3.22
C ALA A 25 -17.08 -23.24 3.40
N SER A 26 -18.17 -23.85 3.88
CA SER A 26 -18.26 -25.30 4.09
C SER A 26 -18.16 -26.09 2.78
N ARG A 27 -18.66 -25.51 1.68
CA ARG A 27 -18.51 -26.07 0.32
C ARG A 27 -17.08 -26.02 -0.21
N ARG A 28 -16.18 -25.25 0.43
CA ARG A 28 -14.75 -25.22 0.10
C ARG A 28 -14.03 -26.27 0.93
N THR A 29 -14.09 -27.52 0.49
CA THR A 29 -13.20 -28.56 1.01
C THR A 29 -11.81 -28.36 0.39
N VAL A 30 -10.86 -27.88 1.19
CA VAL A 30 -9.44 -27.83 0.79
C VAL A 30 -8.80 -29.13 1.20
N ASP A 31 -8.49 -29.97 0.22
CA ASP A 31 -7.73 -31.19 0.44
C ASP A 31 -6.24 -30.86 0.53
N TRP A 32 -5.77 -30.66 1.76
CA TRP A 32 -4.35 -30.44 2.06
C TRP A 32 -3.49 -31.68 1.79
N THR A 33 -4.08 -32.87 1.58
CA THR A 33 -3.32 -34.10 1.33
C THR A 33 -2.77 -34.21 -0.09
N ASN A 34 -3.27 -33.36 -1.01
CA ASN A 34 -2.74 -33.21 -2.36
C ASN A 34 -1.58 -32.20 -2.48
N VAL A 35 -1.18 -31.55 -1.39
CA VAL A 35 0.12 -30.85 -1.32
C VAL A 35 1.23 -31.90 -1.13
N LYS A 36 1.30 -32.88 -2.04
CA LYS A 36 2.54 -33.61 -2.24
C LYS A 36 3.47 -32.63 -2.96
N PRO A 37 4.68 -32.35 -2.43
CA PRO A 37 5.67 -31.62 -3.20
C PRO A 37 5.84 -32.37 -4.50
N THR A 38 5.38 -31.78 -5.60
CA THR A 38 5.43 -32.43 -6.90
C THR A 38 6.89 -32.45 -7.30
N LEU A 39 7.60 -33.49 -6.87
CA LEU A 39 8.81 -33.93 -7.54
C LEU A 39 8.34 -34.44 -8.89
N ARG A 40 8.20 -33.52 -9.85
CA ARG A 40 8.11 -33.86 -11.27
C ARG A 40 9.47 -34.42 -11.65
N THR A 41 9.70 -35.69 -11.33
CA THR A 41 10.73 -36.47 -11.99
C THR A 41 10.24 -36.65 -13.42
N VAL A 42 10.65 -35.73 -14.29
CA VAL A 42 10.54 -35.91 -15.73
C VAL A 42 11.50 -37.05 -16.08
N THR A 43 10.95 -38.26 -16.15
CA THR A 43 11.63 -39.41 -16.74
C THR A 43 11.71 -39.21 -18.24
N THR A 44 12.82 -38.66 -18.71
CA THR A 44 13.29 -38.91 -20.08
C THR A 44 14.35 -40.00 -20.02
N GLY A 45 13.98 -41.18 -20.54
CA GLY A 45 14.84 -42.16 -21.20
C GLY A 45 16.19 -42.56 -20.58
N ARG A 46 16.21 -43.80 -20.05
CA ARG A 46 17.19 -44.88 -20.32
C ARG A 46 18.65 -44.74 -19.83
N GLU A 47 18.97 -45.65 -18.89
CA GLU A 47 20.23 -46.37 -18.58
C GLU A 47 21.51 -45.52 -18.45
N ASP A 48 22.26 -45.52 -17.35
CA ASP A 48 22.92 -46.65 -16.70
C ASP A 48 23.47 -46.18 -15.32
N GLY A 49 23.98 -47.12 -14.52
CA GLY A 49 24.22 -47.04 -13.08
C GLY A 49 25.12 -45.93 -12.50
N GLN A 50 25.32 -46.09 -11.19
CA GLN A 50 26.18 -45.35 -10.25
C GLN A 50 25.51 -44.24 -9.38
N HIS A 51 25.37 -44.61 -8.08
CA HIS A 51 25.40 -43.82 -6.83
C HIS A 51 24.15 -43.01 -6.35
N PRO A 52 23.52 -43.40 -5.21
CA PRO A 52 22.32 -42.74 -4.66
C PRO A 52 22.46 -41.42 -3.85
N LEU A 53 23.66 -40.86 -3.58
CA LEU A 53 23.77 -39.81 -2.55
C LEU A 53 23.94 -38.35 -3.06
N GLU A 54 24.33 -38.15 -4.32
CA GLU A 54 24.70 -36.81 -4.85
C GLU A 54 23.55 -36.03 -5.53
N LYS A 55 22.43 -36.68 -5.87
CA LYS A 55 21.34 -36.04 -6.63
C LYS A 55 20.45 -35.10 -5.80
N THR A 56 20.45 -35.24 -4.47
CA THR A 56 19.62 -34.45 -3.56
C THR A 56 20.10 -33.02 -3.40
N HIS A 57 21.42 -32.81 -3.33
CA HIS A 57 22.00 -31.47 -3.14
C HIS A 57 21.81 -30.58 -4.38
N ARG A 58 22.05 -31.14 -5.58
CA ARG A 58 21.84 -30.43 -6.85
C ARG A 58 20.37 -30.06 -7.07
N SER A 59 19.44 -30.97 -6.77
CA SER A 59 17.99 -30.73 -6.88
C SER A 59 17.49 -29.66 -5.90
N THR A 60 18.02 -29.65 -4.68
CA THR A 60 17.70 -28.64 -3.67
C THR A 60 18.23 -27.26 -4.07
N HIS A 61 19.46 -27.21 -4.59
CA HIS A 61 20.07 -25.99 -5.12
C HIS A 61 19.29 -25.44 -6.32
N LEU A 62 18.92 -26.28 -7.30
CA LEU A 62 18.09 -25.90 -8.45
C LEU A 62 16.71 -25.35 -8.03
N ARG A 63 16.12 -25.90 -6.97
CA ARG A 63 14.84 -25.42 -6.42
C ARG A 63 14.99 -24.09 -5.67
N SER A 64 16.09 -23.91 -4.94
CA SER A 64 16.43 -22.63 -4.31
C SER A 64 16.63 -21.56 -5.37
N THR A 65 17.44 -21.83 -6.40
CA THR A 65 17.69 -20.87 -7.48
C THR A 65 16.43 -20.49 -8.24
N HIS A 66 15.48 -21.43 -8.41
CA HIS A 66 14.19 -21.13 -9.03
C HIS A 66 13.32 -20.23 -8.13
N LEU A 67 13.30 -20.48 -6.82
CA LEU A 67 12.58 -19.62 -5.88
C LEU A 67 13.20 -18.22 -5.81
N ASP A 68 14.53 -18.15 -5.74
CA ASP A 68 15.28 -16.89 -5.74
C ASP A 68 14.96 -16.08 -7.01
N GLN A 69 14.94 -16.73 -8.18
CA GLN A 69 14.54 -16.11 -9.44
C GLN A 69 13.07 -15.63 -9.43
N THR A 70 12.15 -16.38 -8.81
CA THR A 70 10.75 -15.93 -8.68
C THR A 70 10.62 -14.71 -7.78
N PHE A 71 11.33 -14.67 -6.65
CA PHE A 71 11.32 -13.51 -5.76
C PHE A 71 12.00 -12.30 -6.38
N GLU A 72 13.08 -12.50 -7.12
CA GLU A 72 13.74 -11.45 -7.91
C GLU A 72 12.80 -10.88 -8.96
N THR A 73 12.06 -11.75 -9.68
CA THR A 73 11.06 -11.33 -10.67
C THR A 73 9.93 -10.52 -10.01
N VAL A 74 9.37 -10.99 -8.90
CA VAL A 74 8.32 -10.26 -8.16
C VAL A 74 8.86 -8.92 -7.63
N GLY A 75 10.07 -8.91 -7.09
CA GLY A 75 10.74 -7.70 -6.63
C GLY A 75 10.95 -6.69 -7.75
N ALA A 76 11.35 -7.15 -8.94
CA ALA A 76 11.47 -6.30 -10.13
C ALA A 76 10.12 -5.70 -10.55
N PHE A 77 9.04 -6.49 -10.54
CA PHE A 77 7.70 -5.97 -10.81
C PHE A 77 7.24 -4.96 -9.77
N MET A 78 7.50 -5.20 -8.48
CA MET A 78 7.18 -4.27 -7.41
C MET A 78 7.94 -2.95 -7.56
N ALA A 79 9.24 -3.01 -7.87
CA ALA A 79 10.08 -1.84 -8.09
C ALA A 79 9.63 -1.04 -9.32
N GLN A 80 9.35 -1.73 -10.43
CA GLN A 80 8.82 -1.11 -11.65
C GLN A 80 7.48 -0.43 -11.38
N THR A 81 6.56 -1.11 -10.70
CA THR A 81 5.24 -0.55 -10.37
C THR A 81 5.38 0.68 -9.48
N THR A 82 6.26 0.62 -8.46
CA THR A 82 6.53 1.76 -7.57
C THR A 82 7.07 2.96 -8.34
N LEU A 83 7.98 2.74 -9.30
CA LEU A 83 8.49 3.81 -10.16
C LEU A 83 7.38 4.43 -11.03
N GLN A 84 6.49 3.60 -11.58
CA GLN A 84 5.34 4.09 -12.35
C GLN A 84 4.36 4.89 -11.48
N CYS A 85 4.09 4.44 -10.24
CA CYS A 85 3.28 5.19 -9.27
C CYS A 85 3.96 6.52 -8.87
N MET A 86 5.27 6.54 -8.69
CA MET A 86 5.99 7.77 -8.38
C MET A 86 5.97 8.76 -9.56
N ASN A 87 6.11 8.26 -10.79
CA ASN A 87 5.96 9.07 -11.99
C ASN A 87 4.53 9.61 -12.15
N PHE A 88 3.52 8.83 -11.75
CA PHE A 88 2.12 9.28 -11.68
C PHE A 88 1.96 10.52 -10.78
N HIS A 89 2.60 10.55 -9.61
CA HIS A 89 2.54 11.71 -8.71
C HIS A 89 3.43 12.89 -9.15
N ARG A 90 4.37 12.68 -10.09
CA ARG A 90 5.30 13.71 -10.57
C ARG A 90 4.85 14.41 -11.85
N LEU A 91 4.01 13.77 -12.67
CA LEU A 91 3.55 14.30 -13.94
C LEU A 91 2.06 14.64 -13.81
N ASP A 92 1.75 15.89 -13.47
CA ASP A 92 0.37 16.33 -13.23
C ASP A 92 -0.57 16.20 -14.44
N HIS A 93 -0.08 15.92 -15.66
CA HIS A 93 -0.88 16.12 -16.88
C HIS A 93 -0.68 15.05 -17.96
N CYS A 94 -0.61 13.77 -17.60
CA CYS A 94 -0.66 12.70 -18.61
C CYS A 94 -2.11 12.20 -18.77
N GLN A 95 -2.56 12.04 -20.02
CA GLN A 95 -3.91 11.57 -20.34
C GLN A 95 -4.02 10.08 -20.02
N PHE A 96 -4.53 9.77 -18.82
CA PHE A 96 -4.71 8.39 -18.37
C PHE A 96 -5.99 7.75 -18.92
N ASN A 97 -5.91 6.43 -19.10
CA ASN A 97 -7.06 5.60 -19.44
C ASN A 97 -8.00 5.44 -18.23
N GLU A 98 -9.28 5.16 -18.46
CA GLU A 98 -10.31 5.06 -17.40
C GLU A 98 -10.00 3.97 -16.36
N ALA A 99 -9.40 2.86 -16.80
CA ALA A 99 -8.96 1.78 -15.92
C ALA A 99 -7.87 2.24 -14.94
N GLU A 100 -6.94 3.08 -15.40
CA GLU A 100 -5.84 3.59 -14.59
C GLU A 100 -6.35 4.59 -13.55
N ARG A 101 -7.28 5.48 -13.96
CA ARG A 101 -7.97 6.38 -13.02
C ARG A 101 -8.68 5.61 -11.91
N THR A 102 -9.38 4.54 -12.27
CA THR A 102 -10.12 3.68 -11.33
C THR A 102 -9.18 2.95 -10.37
N HIS A 103 -8.04 2.47 -10.86
CA HIS A 103 -7.03 1.83 -10.04
C HIS A 103 -6.46 2.81 -9.00
N VAL A 104 -5.99 3.97 -9.46
CA VAL A 104 -5.41 4.99 -8.58
C VAL A 104 -6.43 5.46 -7.55
N SER A 105 -7.68 5.76 -7.96
CA SER A 105 -8.70 6.24 -7.02
C SER A 105 -9.06 5.21 -5.94
N ARG A 106 -8.85 3.91 -6.20
CA ARG A 106 -9.17 2.85 -5.24
C ARG A 106 -8.01 2.54 -4.29
N PHE A 107 -6.78 2.60 -4.76
CA PHE A 107 -5.62 2.10 -4.01
C PHE A 107 -4.63 3.20 -3.60
N HIS A 108 -4.67 4.35 -4.27
CA HIS A 108 -3.71 5.44 -4.11
C HIS A 108 -4.37 6.79 -3.86
N THR A 109 -5.69 6.86 -3.65
CA THR A 109 -6.32 8.08 -3.15
C THR A 109 -5.67 8.42 -1.83
N HIS A 110 -4.85 9.47 -1.85
CA HIS A 110 -4.35 10.10 -0.64
C HIS A 110 -5.56 10.34 0.26
N GLN A 111 -5.56 9.70 1.43
CA GLN A 111 -6.52 10.00 2.48
C GLN A 111 -6.28 11.44 2.93
N ALA A 112 -6.87 12.40 2.22
CA ALA A 112 -7.34 13.62 2.83
C ALA A 112 -8.55 13.20 3.66
N THR A 113 -8.28 12.86 4.92
CA THR A 113 -9.30 12.66 5.95
C THR A 113 -10.33 13.78 5.90
N GLY A 114 -11.57 13.40 5.56
CA GLY A 114 -12.80 14.13 5.89
C GLY A 114 -13.03 15.47 5.19
N ARG A 115 -13.69 15.47 4.02
CA ARG A 115 -14.56 16.59 3.64
C ARG A 115 -15.82 16.08 2.94
N THR A 116 -16.89 15.94 3.72
CA THR A 116 -18.26 15.80 3.24
C THR A 116 -18.78 17.17 2.82
N THR A 117 -18.63 17.55 1.54
CA THR A 117 -19.58 18.44 0.84
C THR A 117 -19.33 18.37 -0.66
N PRO A 118 -20.36 18.15 -1.50
CA PRO A 118 -20.18 18.07 -2.95
C PRO A 118 -20.19 19.48 -3.55
N GLU A 119 -19.01 20.07 -3.70
CA GLU A 119 -18.80 21.15 -4.66
C GLU A 119 -17.72 20.72 -5.67
N PRO A 120 -17.86 21.12 -6.95
CA PRO A 120 -17.01 20.63 -8.03
C PRO A 120 -15.55 20.95 -7.71
N PRO A 121 -14.64 19.99 -7.89
CA PRO A 121 -13.26 20.21 -7.54
C PRO A 121 -12.64 21.08 -8.63
N THR A 122 -12.61 22.38 -8.40
CA THR A 122 -11.52 23.21 -8.94
C THR A 122 -10.25 22.69 -8.31
N TRP A 123 -9.62 21.70 -8.96
CA TRP A 123 -8.22 21.39 -8.79
C TRP A 123 -7.45 22.61 -9.29
N LYS A 124 -7.42 23.66 -8.48
CA LYS A 124 -6.27 24.54 -8.49
C LYS A 124 -5.21 23.73 -7.80
N GLN A 125 -4.39 23.08 -8.63
CA GLN A 125 -3.03 22.79 -8.24
C GLN A 125 -2.47 24.14 -7.78
N ASP A 126 -2.50 24.34 -6.46
CA ASP A 126 -1.85 25.48 -5.86
C ASP A 126 -0.39 25.25 -6.14
N ARG A 127 0.07 25.87 -7.24
CA ARG A 127 1.42 26.42 -7.26
C ARG A 127 1.50 27.16 -5.93
N THR A 128 2.16 26.57 -4.94
CA THR A 128 2.44 27.25 -3.69
C THR A 128 3.03 28.58 -4.10
N LEU A 129 2.21 29.64 -4.01
CA LEU A 129 2.70 30.97 -4.27
C LEU A 129 3.78 31.19 -3.20
N PRO A 130 4.87 31.90 -3.51
CA PRO A 130 5.81 32.29 -2.48
C PRO A 130 5.04 33.08 -1.41
N GLY A 131 4.82 32.48 -0.24
CA GLY A 131 4.11 33.12 0.89
C GLY A 131 2.85 32.44 1.43
N GLU A 132 2.57 31.17 1.13
CA GLU A 132 1.45 30.45 1.77
C GLU A 132 1.90 29.72 3.05
N ASP A 133 1.16 29.95 4.15
CA ASP A 133 1.42 29.37 5.46
C ASP A 133 0.84 27.95 5.58
N PHE A 134 1.61 27.03 6.17
CA PHE A 134 1.19 25.66 6.42
C PHE A 134 0.55 25.51 7.80
N HIS A 135 -0.60 24.84 7.86
CA HIS A 135 -1.33 24.56 9.09
C HIS A 135 -1.30 23.05 9.36
N ILE A 136 -0.83 22.64 10.54
CA ILE A 136 -0.70 21.22 10.93
C ILE A 136 -1.36 21.02 12.29
N GLU A 137 -2.38 20.16 12.36
CA GLU A 137 -3.03 19.77 13.61
C GLU A 137 -2.36 18.51 14.17
N VAL A 138 -2.00 18.54 15.44
CA VAL A 138 -1.34 17.43 16.13
C VAL A 138 -1.94 17.23 17.52
N SER A 139 -1.82 16.02 18.04
CA SER A 139 -2.15 15.72 19.44
C SER A 139 -1.25 16.53 20.40
N PRO A 140 -1.62 16.69 21.68
CA PRO A 140 -0.72 17.28 22.67
C PRO A 140 0.57 16.47 22.82
N GLY A 141 1.72 17.14 22.84
CA GLY A 141 3.03 16.48 22.86
C GLY A 141 4.20 17.41 22.58
N SER A 142 5.42 16.86 22.64
CA SER A 142 6.64 17.57 22.21
C SER A 142 7.03 17.14 20.80
N TYR A 143 7.18 18.13 19.91
CA TYR A 143 7.44 17.93 18.50
C TYR A 143 8.75 18.61 18.10
N THR A 144 9.46 17.98 17.18
CA THR A 144 10.63 18.55 16.51
C THR A 144 10.25 18.77 15.06
N ILE A 145 10.19 20.03 14.64
CA ILE A 145 9.72 20.47 13.33
C ILE A 145 10.94 20.93 12.55
N THR A 146 11.16 20.33 11.38
CA THR A 146 12.27 20.67 10.50
C THR A 146 11.72 21.21 9.18
N ALA A 147 12.10 22.43 8.83
CA ALA A 147 11.81 23.05 7.55
C ALA A 147 13.07 23.06 6.67
N GLY A 148 12.92 22.78 5.38
CA GLY A 148 14.02 22.74 4.44
C GLY A 148 13.56 22.95 3.01
N MET A 149 14.40 23.60 2.21
CA MET A 149 14.20 23.82 0.78
C MET A 149 15.37 23.21 0.01
N PRO A 150 15.17 22.68 -1.21
CA PRO A 150 16.29 22.27 -2.06
C PRO A 150 17.29 23.42 -2.23
N HIS A 151 18.58 23.16 -1.96
CA HIS A 151 19.65 24.16 -2.01
C HIS A 151 19.57 25.28 -0.94
N ALA A 152 18.93 25.03 0.20
CA ALA A 152 18.95 25.92 1.38
C ALA A 152 19.36 25.14 2.65
N HIS A 153 19.79 25.88 3.68
CA HIS A 153 20.05 25.29 5.00
C HIS A 153 18.74 24.87 5.68
N GLN A 154 18.69 23.66 6.26
CA GLN A 154 17.53 23.18 7.01
C GLN A 154 17.48 23.82 8.40
N GLN A 155 16.30 24.25 8.83
CA GLN A 155 16.08 24.79 10.17
C GLN A 155 15.20 23.83 10.98
N THR A 156 15.61 23.55 12.22
CA THR A 156 14.88 22.66 13.12
C THR A 156 14.52 23.39 14.40
N GLN A 157 13.25 23.34 14.78
CA GLN A 157 12.74 23.92 16.03
C GLN A 157 11.98 22.87 16.82
N ARG A 158 12.15 22.88 18.15
CA ARG A 158 11.44 21.97 19.04
C ARG A 158 10.39 22.75 19.82
N VAL A 159 9.16 22.25 19.80
CA VAL A 159 8.01 22.86 20.46
C VAL A 159 7.32 21.85 21.37
N SER A 160 6.59 22.37 22.36
CA SER A 160 5.70 21.58 23.22
C SER A 160 4.30 22.17 23.11
N LEU A 161 3.33 21.34 22.77
CA LEU A 161 1.93 21.74 22.56
C LEU A 161 1.04 21.08 23.60
N HIS A 162 0.19 21.87 24.26
CA HIS A 162 -0.91 21.39 25.10
C HIS A 162 -2.24 21.39 24.33
N ALA A 163 -3.26 20.76 24.92
CA ALA A 163 -4.58 20.67 24.29
C ALA A 163 -5.22 22.06 24.14
N GLY A 164 -5.52 22.45 22.90
CA GLY A 164 -6.08 23.76 22.57
C GLY A 164 -5.04 24.83 22.21
N ASP A 165 -3.75 24.51 22.27
CA ASP A 165 -2.70 25.44 21.85
C ASP A 165 -2.61 25.57 20.32
N SER A 166 -2.24 26.76 19.86
CA SER A 166 -1.86 27.01 18.47
C SER A 166 -0.59 27.87 18.45
N ILE A 167 0.41 27.44 17.69
CA ILE A 167 1.72 28.11 17.60
C ILE A 167 2.06 28.34 16.13
N THR A 168 2.35 29.59 15.78
CA THR A 168 2.87 29.96 14.47
C THR A 168 4.40 29.88 14.48
N LEU A 169 4.97 29.11 13.57
CA LEU A 169 6.43 28.97 13.42
C LEU A 169 6.86 29.54 12.07
N THR A 170 7.89 30.39 12.10
CA THR A 170 8.49 30.99 10.91
C THR A 170 9.90 30.42 10.73
N PHE A 171 10.21 30.00 9.51
CA PHE A 171 11.50 29.44 9.14
C PHE A 171 12.12 30.26 8.00
N ASP A 172 13.26 30.89 8.26
CA ASP A 172 13.97 31.71 7.29
C ASP A 172 14.93 30.84 6.47
N LEU A 173 14.42 30.25 5.39
CA LEU A 173 15.20 29.37 4.52
C LEU A 173 15.88 30.18 3.41
N SER A 174 17.13 30.59 3.60
CA SER A 174 17.93 31.24 2.56
C SER A 174 18.64 30.22 1.66
N PRO A 175 18.60 30.36 0.32
CA PRO A 175 19.37 29.51 -0.58
C PRO A 175 20.88 29.71 -0.40
N PHE A 176 21.67 28.68 -0.68
CA PHE A 176 23.14 28.79 -0.73
C PHE A 176 23.52 29.82 -1.81
N SER A 177 24.25 30.87 -1.42
CA SER A 177 24.81 31.86 -2.34
C SER A 177 26.03 31.32 -3.09
#